data_AF-A0A7Y4UIB2-F1
#
_entry.id   AF-A0A7Y4UIB2-F1
#
_cell.length_a   1.000
_cell.length_b   1.000
_cell.length_c   1.000
_cell.angle_alpha   90.00
_cell.angle_beta   90.00
_cell.angle_gamma   90.00
#
_symmetry.space_group_name_H-M   'P 1'
#
loop_
_entity.id
_entity.type
_entity.pdbx_description
1 polymer ?
#
loop_
_entity_poly.entity_id
_entity_poly.type
_entity_poly.pdbx_seq_one_letter_code
_entity_poly.pdbx_strand_id
1 'polypeptide(L)'
;MSAAPLIEITRGAFVESLHRGHIAAIDPAGKVVAQIGNIETITHYRSAAKPFQAIPLVSTGAANYFKFTTQELAVINGSHSGEP
;
A
#
# COMPACT_ATOMS: atom_id res chain seq x y z
N MET A 1 10.66 -1.14 -19.02
CA MET A 1 9.47 -2.01 -19.14
C MET A 1 8.23 -1.20 -18.77
N SER A 2 7.06 -1.50 -19.33
CA SER A 2 5.79 -0.83 -19.02
C SER A 2 4.97 -1.63 -18.00
N ALA A 3 3.81 -1.11 -17.58
CA ALA A 3 2.88 -1.83 -16.72
C ALA A 3 2.40 -3.14 -17.39
N ALA A 4 2.52 -4.25 -16.66
CA ALA A 4 2.14 -5.58 -17.12
C ALA A 4 0.68 -5.89 -16.80
N PRO A 5 -0.02 -6.72 -17.60
CA PRO A 5 -1.35 -7.21 -17.24
C PRO A 5 -1.29 -8.02 -15.94
N LEU A 6 -2.16 -7.69 -14.98
CA LEU A 6 -2.21 -8.34 -13.66
C LEU A 6 -3.54 -9.05 -13.41
N ILE A 7 -4.66 -8.41 -13.78
CA ILE A 7 -6.00 -8.91 -13.48
C ILE A 7 -6.88 -8.74 -14.72
N GLU A 8 -7.56 -9.81 -15.10
CA GLU A 8 -8.64 -9.81 -16.08
C GLU A 8 -9.98 -9.91 -15.37
N ILE A 9 -10.91 -9.03 -15.72
CA ILE A 9 -12.31 -9.13 -15.33
C ILE A 9 -13.08 -9.61 -16.56
N THR A 10 -13.77 -10.73 -16.44
CA THR A 10 -14.49 -11.36 -17.53
C THR A 10 -16.01 -11.22 -17.39
N ARG A 11 -16.72 -11.04 -18.51
CA ARG A 11 -18.18 -11.15 -18.61
C ARG A 11 -18.53 -12.23 -19.62
N GLY A 12 -18.87 -13.41 -19.13
CA GLY A 12 -19.02 -14.60 -19.96
C GLY A 12 -17.66 -14.98 -20.57
N ALA A 13 -17.63 -15.16 -21.90
CA ALA A 13 -16.42 -15.53 -22.63
C ALA A 13 -15.49 -14.35 -22.99
N PHE A 14 -15.84 -13.11 -22.60
CA PHE A 14 -15.11 -11.90 -22.98
C PHE A 14 -14.36 -11.31 -21.79
N VAL A 15 -13.12 -10.86 -22.02
CA VAL A 15 -12.40 -9.99 -21.08
C VAL A 15 -12.98 -8.59 -21.20
N GLU A 16 -13.68 -8.14 -20.17
CA GLU A 16 -14.32 -6.83 -20.11
C GLU A 16 -13.34 -5.75 -19.64
N SER A 17 -12.45 -6.06 -18.71
CA SER A 17 -11.42 -5.14 -18.22
C SER A 17 -10.10 -5.84 -17.98
N LEU A 18 -9.00 -5.15 -18.29
CA LEU A 18 -7.64 -5.59 -18.03
C LEU A 18 -6.92 -4.55 -17.17
N HIS A 19 -6.65 -4.90 -15.91
CA HIS A 19 -5.92 -4.05 -14.99
C HIS A 19 -4.43 -4.33 -15.10
N ARG A 20 -3.66 -3.28 -15.35
CA ARG A 20 -2.21 -3.34 -15.51
C ARG A 20 -1.52 -2.73 -14.30
N GLY A 21 -0.34 -3.22 -13.97
CA GLY A 21 0.44 -2.67 -12.87
C GLY A 21 1.85 -3.22 -12.78
N HIS A 22 2.42 -3.01 -11.59
CA HIS A 22 3.78 -3.36 -11.22
C HIS A 22 3.73 -4.04 -9.85
N ILE A 23 4.45 -5.16 -9.69
CA ILE A 23 4.51 -5.90 -8.42
C ILE A 23 5.97 -6.19 -8.11
N ALA A 24 6.39 -5.95 -6.87
CA ALA A 24 7.66 -6.39 -6.32
C ALA A 24 7.40 -7.19 -5.04
N ALA A 25 8.06 -8.34 -4.90
CA ALA A 25 8.20 -9.04 -3.63
C ALA A 25 9.67 -8.94 -3.20
N ILE A 26 9.90 -8.50 -1.96
CA ILE A 26 11.23 -8.20 -1.44
C ILE A 26 11.41 -8.99 -0.13
N ASP A 27 12.58 -9.57 0.08
CA ASP A 27 12.93 -10.23 1.33
C ASP A 27 13.36 -9.22 2.43
N PRO A 28 13.56 -9.66 3.69
CA PRO A 28 13.99 -8.76 4.77
C PRO A 28 15.38 -8.12 4.57
N ALA A 29 16.22 -8.68 3.69
CA ALA A 29 17.52 -8.11 3.34
C ALA A 29 17.42 -7.06 2.23
N GLY A 30 16.22 -6.81 1.69
CA GLY A 30 15.98 -5.85 0.62
C GLY A 30 16.17 -6.42 -0.79
N LYS A 31 16.34 -7.74 -0.95
CA LYS A 31 16.50 -8.37 -2.25
C LYS A 31 15.14 -8.63 -2.89
N VAL A 32 14.98 -8.25 -4.16
CA VAL A 32 13.80 -8.61 -4.96
C VAL A 32 13.81 -10.11 -5.23
N VAL A 33 12.79 -10.81 -4.73
CA VAL A 33 12.62 -12.27 -4.91
C VAL A 33 11.64 -12.62 -6.03
N ALA A 34 10.73 -11.69 -6.37
CA ALA A 34 9.86 -11.79 -7.54
C ALA A 34 9.45 -10.40 -8.01
N GLN A 35 9.19 -10.24 -9.31
CA GLN A 35 8.70 -9.00 -9.88
C GLN A 35 7.81 -9.22 -11.11
N ILE A 36 6.87 -8.30 -11.34
CA ILE A 36 6.04 -8.21 -12.54
C ILE A 36 5.99 -6.74 -12.99
N GLY A 37 6.17 -6.50 -14.30
CA GLY A 37 6.25 -5.14 -14.86
C GLY A 37 7.55 -4.41 -14.48
N ASN A 38 7.57 -3.08 -14.59
CA ASN A 38 8.69 -2.25 -14.16
C ASN A 38 8.56 -1.71 -12.72
N ILE A 39 9.28 -2.30 -11.76
CA ILE A 39 9.22 -1.91 -10.34
C ILE A 39 9.91 -0.58 -10.04
N GLU A 40 10.70 -0.04 -10.98
CA GLU A 40 11.33 1.29 -10.90
C GLU A 40 10.37 2.43 -11.30
N THR A 41 9.12 2.11 -11.63
CA THR A 41 8.13 3.11 -12.02
C THR A 41 7.77 4.01 -10.84
N ILE A 42 8.03 5.31 -10.97
CA ILE A 42 7.67 6.30 -9.95
C ILE A 42 6.16 6.54 -9.97
N THR A 43 5.52 6.44 -8.80
CA THR A 43 4.09 6.75 -8.60
C THR A 43 3.87 7.36 -7.21
N HIS A 44 2.68 7.91 -6.97
CA HIS A 44 2.32 8.45 -5.66
C HIS A 44 2.01 7.32 -4.66
N TYR A 45 2.46 7.45 -3.41
CA TYR A 45 2.11 6.49 -2.34
C TYR A 45 0.61 6.46 -2.03
N ARG A 46 -0.12 7.56 -2.27
CA ARG A 46 -1.54 7.70 -1.89
C ARG A 46 -1.72 7.30 -0.42
N SER A 47 -2.78 6.56 -0.12
CA SER A 47 -3.09 6.08 1.23
C SER A 47 -2.03 5.15 1.83
N ALA A 48 -1.14 4.55 1.02
CA ALA A 48 -0.05 3.70 1.54
C ALA A 48 1.02 4.51 2.29
N ALA A 49 0.98 5.84 2.27
CA ALA A 49 1.90 6.71 3.01
C ALA A 49 1.63 6.75 4.53
N LYS A 50 0.49 6.25 5.02
CA LYS A 50 0.08 6.39 6.42
C LYS A 50 1.09 5.89 7.48
N PRO A 51 1.79 4.75 7.28
CA PRO A 51 2.84 4.36 8.22
C PRO A 51 3.92 5.43 8.35
N PHE A 52 4.33 6.06 7.26
CA PHE A 52 5.30 7.16 7.29
C PHE A 52 4.75 8.40 8.01
N GLN A 53 3.45 8.67 7.86
CA GLN A 53 2.76 9.76 8.58
C GLN A 53 2.61 9.48 10.08
N ALA A 54 2.50 8.20 10.48
CA ALA A 54 2.37 7.79 11.87
C ALA A 54 3.71 7.74 12.62
N ILE A 55 4.84 7.59 11.92
CA ILE A 55 6.17 7.55 12.54
C ILE A 55 6.41 8.75 13.46
N PRO A 56 6.25 10.02 13.03
CA PRO A 56 6.48 11.18 13.91
C PRO A 56 5.60 11.17 15.15
N LEU A 57 4.35 10.69 15.05
CA LEU A 57 3.44 10.64 16.19
C LEU A 57 4.00 9.74 17.31
N VAL A 58 4.59 8.60 16.94
CA VAL A 58 5.19 7.66 17.89
C VAL A 58 6.59 8.11 18.30
N SER A 59 7.45 8.45 17.34
CA SER A 59 8.87 8.71 17.57
C SER A 59 9.14 9.99 18.36
N THR A 60 8.23 10.97 18.32
CA THR A 60 8.34 12.21 19.10
C THR A 60 7.79 12.07 20.53
N GLY A 61 7.16 10.94 20.86
CA GLY A 61 6.46 10.74 22.13
C GLY A 61 5.07 11.37 22.20
N ALA A 62 4.59 12.01 21.12
CA ALA A 62 3.24 12.59 21.07
C ALA A 62 2.14 11.55 21.36
N ALA A 63 2.27 10.32 20.85
CA ALA A 63 1.35 9.23 21.17
C ALA A 63 1.23 8.96 22.68
N ASN A 64 2.35 8.97 23.40
CA ASN A 64 2.37 8.79 24.85
C ASN A 64 1.80 9.99 25.58
N TYR A 65 2.14 11.20 25.13
CA TYR A 65 1.64 12.46 25.70
C TYR A 65 0.11 12.53 25.64
N PHE A 66 -0.47 12.21 24.48
CA PHE A 66 -1.92 12.16 24.27
C PHE A 66 -2.58 10.86 24.73
N LYS A 67 -1.80 9.90 25.26
CA LYS A 67 -2.26 8.60 25.76
C LYS A 67 -3.03 7.78 24.73
N PHE A 68 -2.61 7.82 23.46
CA PHE A 68 -3.23 7.00 22.43
C PHE A 68 -3.02 5.52 22.71
N THR A 69 -4.11 4.76 22.57
CA THR A 69 -4.13 3.31 22.65
C THR A 69 -3.60 2.68 21.37
N THR A 70 -3.27 1.39 21.41
CA THR A 70 -2.85 0.66 20.21
C THR A 70 -3.97 0.58 19.17
N GLN A 71 -5.23 0.55 19.61
CA GLN A 71 -6.40 0.60 18.73
C GLN A 71 -6.50 1.94 17.99
N GLU A 72 -6.30 3.06 18.68
CA GLU A 72 -6.31 4.39 18.06
C GLU A 72 -5.13 4.59 17.11
N LEU A 73 -3.94 4.08 17.47
CA LEU A 73 -2.79 4.07 16.57
C LEU A 73 -3.04 3.22 15.31
N ALA A 74 -3.75 2.10 15.45
CA ALA A 74 -4.15 1.28 14.31
C ALA A 74 -5.11 2.04 13.38
N VAL A 75 -6.05 2.82 13.92
CA VAL A 75 -6.94 3.68 13.14
C VAL A 75 -6.16 4.76 12.40
N ILE A 76 -5.22 5.43 13.07
CA ILE A 76 -4.35 6.46 12.47
C ILE A 76 -3.54 5.87 11.30
N ASN A 77 -3.06 4.63 11.45
CA ASN A 77 -2.29 3.94 10.42
C ASN A 77 -3.17 3.28 9.32
N GLY A 78 -4.48 3.18 9.56
CA GLY A 78 -5.42 2.42 8.74
C GLY A 78 -5.98 3.19 7.54
N SER A 79 -6.46 2.46 6.54
CA SER A 79 -7.32 3.03 5.50
C SER A 79 -8.77 2.86 5.89
N HIS A 80 -9.47 3.98 6.14
CA HIS A 80 -10.89 3.97 6.46
C HIS A 80 -11.70 4.31 5.19
N SER A 81 -12.70 3.49 4.88
CA SER A 81 -13.61 3.75 3.74
C SER A 81 -14.57 4.91 3.98
N GLY A 82 -14.65 5.39 5.23
CA GLY A 82 -15.55 6.49 5.61
C GLY A 82 -17.02 6.08 5.70
N GLU A 83 -17.29 4.78 5.90
CA GLU A 83 -18.66 4.28 6.02
C GLU A 83 -19.26 4.61 7.41
N PRO A 84 -20.56 4.99 7.48
CA PRO A 84 -21.25 5.33 8.73
C PRO A 84 -21.39 4.17 9.72
#